data_AF-A0AAV0Y3W6-F1
#
_entry.id   AF-A0AAV0Y3W6-F1
#
_cell.length_a   1.000
_cell.length_b   1.000
_cell.length_c   1.000
_cell.angle_alpha   90.00
_cell.angle_beta   90.00
_cell.angle_gamma   90.00
#
_symmetry.space_group_name_H-M   'P 1'
#
loop_
_entity.id
_entity.type
_entity.pdbx_description
1 polymer ?
#
loop_
_entity_poly.entity_id
_entity_poly.type
_entity_poly.pdbx_seq_one_letter_code
_entity_poly.pdbx_strand_id
1 'polypeptide(L)'
;MMEVFNRRWQDVDRARASTLKAIGDLLRVHGKTLHDYNLPIPDDRLLEPELDNQLFHAIDVAAQWAPQVDALNAQQRTVFDRIMVAVDDDQDVAKTFYVDGPEGTGKTTLYGCLKWALQNQRPPREVLCVAFTGIAASLWDSALDVWIAVWYAD
;
A
#
# COMPACT_ATOMS: atom_id res chain seq x y z
N MET A 1 -32.01 0.33 22.97
CA MET A 1 -32.49 -0.53 21.86
C MET A 1 -32.68 0.26 20.54
N MET A 2 -33.25 1.47 20.56
CA MET A 2 -33.34 2.34 19.38
C MET A 2 -31.99 2.87 18.85
N GLU A 3 -31.00 3.12 19.72
CA GLU A 3 -29.68 3.60 19.27
C GLU A 3 -28.89 2.57 18.44
N VAL A 4 -28.99 1.28 18.79
CA VAL A 4 -28.33 0.18 18.06
C VAL A 4 -29.00 -0.03 16.69
N PHE A 5 -30.33 0.12 16.64
CA PHE A 5 -31.07 0.08 15.39
C PHE A 5 -30.62 1.22 14.47
N ASN A 6 -30.63 2.47 14.97
CA ASN A 6 -30.24 3.64 14.18
C ASN A 6 -28.78 3.56 13.67
N ARG A 7 -27.84 3.09 14.50
CA ARG A 7 -26.45 2.87 14.07
C ARG A 7 -26.34 1.83 12.97
N ARG A 8 -27.08 0.72 13.06
CA ARG A 8 -27.04 -0.34 12.04
C ARG A 8 -27.60 0.11 10.69
N TRP A 9 -28.65 0.92 10.68
CA TRP A 9 -29.20 1.46 9.43
C TRP A 9 -28.30 2.53 8.81
N GLN A 10 -27.71 3.41 9.63
CA GLN A 10 -26.69 4.37 9.16
C GLN A 10 -25.47 3.66 8.55
N ASP A 11 -25.05 2.54 9.13
CA ASP A 11 -23.95 1.72 8.62
C ASP A 11 -24.29 1.07 7.26
N VAL A 12 -25.50 0.55 7.09
CA VAL A 12 -25.97 -0.02 5.82
C VAL A 12 -26.08 1.03 4.71
N ASP A 13 -26.60 2.22 5.02
CA ASP A 13 -26.74 3.31 4.04
C ASP A 13 -25.37 3.87 3.62
N ARG A 14 -24.43 3.99 4.56
CA ARG A 14 -23.03 4.32 4.26
C ARG A 14 -22.36 3.25 3.40
N ALA A 15 -22.47 1.98 3.80
CA ALA A 15 -21.90 0.87 3.05
C ALA A 15 -22.46 0.81 1.62
N ARG A 16 -23.76 1.06 1.45
CA ARG A 16 -24.41 1.15 0.14
C ARG A 16 -23.87 2.31 -0.69
N ALA A 17 -23.74 3.50 -0.11
CA ALA A 17 -23.19 4.67 -0.80
C ALA A 17 -21.74 4.42 -1.25
N SER A 18 -20.89 3.90 -0.36
CA SER A 18 -19.49 3.54 -0.67
C SER A 18 -19.40 2.46 -1.75
N THR A 19 -20.28 1.46 -1.72
CA THR A 19 -20.32 0.41 -2.75
C THR A 19 -20.71 0.99 -4.11
N LEU A 20 -21.72 1.86 -4.17
CA LEU A 20 -22.14 2.52 -5.40
C LEU A 20 -21.04 3.43 -5.96
N LYS A 21 -20.32 4.15 -5.10
CA LYS A 21 -19.15 4.94 -5.50
C LYS A 21 -18.08 4.06 -6.14
N ALA A 22 -17.70 2.96 -5.49
CA ALA A 22 -16.70 2.02 -6.01
C ALA A 22 -17.11 1.43 -7.37
N ILE A 23 -18.39 1.05 -7.53
CA ILE A 23 -18.92 0.60 -8.82
C ILE A 23 -18.83 1.72 -9.86
N GLY A 24 -19.20 2.95 -9.49
CA GLY A 24 -19.13 4.11 -10.37
C GLY A 24 -17.71 4.40 -10.86
N ASP A 25 -16.73 4.32 -9.97
CA ASP A 25 -15.32 4.52 -10.29
C ASP A 25 -14.80 3.43 -11.24
N LEU A 26 -15.18 2.16 -11.02
CA LEU A 26 -14.85 1.06 -11.92
C LEU A 26 -15.48 1.23 -13.31
N LEU A 27 -16.76 1.62 -13.36
CA LEU A 27 -17.45 1.86 -14.64
C LEU A 27 -16.82 3.02 -15.42
N ARG A 28 -16.35 4.06 -14.71
CA ARG A 28 -15.70 5.22 -15.33
C ARG A 28 -14.42 4.83 -16.07
N VAL A 29 -13.64 3.87 -15.55
CA VAL A 29 -12.47 3.31 -16.26
C VAL A 29 -12.85 2.72 -17.62
N HIS A 30 -14.08 2.20 -17.73
CA HIS A 30 -14.64 1.64 -18.96
C HIS A 30 -15.50 2.65 -19.76
N GLY A 31 -15.45 3.93 -19.41
CA GLY A 31 -16.23 4.99 -20.08
C GLY A 31 -17.73 4.92 -19.84
N LYS A 32 -18.17 4.18 -18.81
CA LYS A 32 -19.58 4.03 -18.42
C LYS A 32 -19.89 4.74 -17.12
N THR A 33 -21.18 4.90 -16.85
CA THR A 33 -21.70 5.52 -15.64
C THR A 33 -22.70 4.60 -14.95
N LEU A 34 -22.99 4.87 -13.67
CA LEU A 34 -24.03 4.15 -12.93
C LEU A 34 -25.41 4.22 -13.61
N HIS A 35 -25.68 5.33 -14.29
CA HIS A 35 -26.94 5.54 -15.02
C HIS A 35 -27.11 4.54 -16.18
N ASP A 36 -26.02 4.12 -16.83
CA ASP A 36 -26.08 3.15 -17.93
C ASP A 36 -26.61 1.78 -17.50
N TYR A 37 -26.64 1.52 -16.19
CA TYR A 37 -27.12 0.29 -15.56
C TYR A 37 -28.33 0.52 -14.64
N ASN A 38 -28.98 1.69 -14.72
CA ASN A 38 -30.08 2.11 -13.85
C ASN A 38 -29.75 2.01 -12.34
N LEU A 39 -28.49 2.22 -11.97
CA LEU A 39 -28.06 2.23 -10.57
C LEU A 39 -28.24 3.64 -9.96
N PRO A 40 -28.64 3.73 -8.68
CA PRO A 40 -28.80 5.01 -8.01
C PRO A 40 -27.45 5.71 -7.80
N ILE A 41 -27.47 7.05 -7.84
CA ILE A 41 -26.30 7.87 -7.52
C ILE A 41 -26.10 7.85 -6.00
N PRO A 42 -24.88 7.60 -5.48
CA PRO A 42 -24.61 7.64 -4.05
C PRO A 42 -24.84 9.05 -3.48
N ASP A 43 -25.34 9.13 -2.25
CA ASP A 43 -25.44 10.39 -1.52
C ASP A 43 -24.06 10.75 -0.95
N ASP A 44 -23.49 11.85 -1.44
CA ASP A 44 -22.17 12.32 -1.05
C ASP A 44 -22.05 12.58 0.47
N ARG A 45 -23.16 12.84 1.18
CA ARG A 45 -23.16 13.04 2.63
C ARG A 45 -22.91 11.76 3.43
N LEU A 46 -23.13 10.61 2.80
CA LEU A 46 -22.90 9.28 3.38
C LEU A 46 -21.52 8.73 3.03
N LEU A 47 -20.83 9.34 2.06
CA LEU A 47 -19.46 8.98 1.72
C LEU A 47 -18.52 9.53 2.78
N GLU A 48 -17.62 8.69 3.27
CA GLU A 48 -16.54 9.17 4.11
C GLU A 48 -15.55 9.97 3.26
N PRO A 49 -14.99 11.08 3.78
CA PRO A 49 -13.98 11.85 3.07
C PRO A 49 -12.83 10.92 2.66
N GLU A 50 -12.37 10.98 1.39
CA GLU A 50 -11.24 10.15 0.95
C GLU A 50 -9.98 10.37 1.81
N LEU A 51 -9.82 11.57 2.38
CA LEU A 51 -8.72 11.93 3.26
C LEU A 51 -8.71 11.10 4.56
N ASP A 52 -9.88 10.82 5.12
CA ASP A 52 -9.99 10.02 6.35
C ASP A 52 -9.56 8.58 6.06
N ASN A 53 -10.03 8.01 4.95
CA ASN A 53 -9.68 6.64 4.55
C ASN A 53 -8.17 6.49 4.25
N GLN A 54 -7.56 7.49 3.59
CA GLN A 54 -6.11 7.51 3.38
C GLN A 54 -5.32 7.60 4.68
N LEU A 55 -5.77 8.42 5.63
CA LEU A 55 -5.12 8.58 6.92
C LEU A 55 -5.23 7.31 7.76
N PHE A 56 -6.41 6.69 7.82
CA PHE A 56 -6.62 5.41 8.50
C PHE A 56 -5.77 4.30 7.88
N HIS A 57 -5.75 4.21 6.54
CA HIS A 57 -4.88 3.27 5.85
C HIS A 57 -3.39 3.49 6.16
N ALA A 58 -2.93 4.75 6.20
CA ALA A 58 -1.55 5.07 6.56
C ALA A 58 -1.22 4.66 8.00
N ILE A 59 -2.15 4.84 8.94
CA ILE A 59 -2.01 4.40 10.33
C ILE A 59 -1.90 2.88 10.42
N ASP A 60 -2.78 2.14 9.73
CA ASP A 60 -2.78 0.67 9.75
C ASP A 60 -1.50 0.11 9.14
N VAL A 61 -1.05 0.68 8.01
CA VAL A 61 0.22 0.33 7.37
C VAL A 61 1.39 0.63 8.31
N ALA A 62 1.41 1.79 8.98
CA ALA A 62 2.47 2.10 9.95
C ALA A 62 2.46 1.14 11.15
N ALA A 63 1.28 0.81 11.68
CA ALA A 63 1.12 -0.15 12.77
C ALA A 63 1.61 -1.56 12.39
N GLN A 64 1.46 -1.95 11.12
CA GLN A 64 1.95 -3.22 10.60
C GLN A 64 3.48 -3.26 10.46
N TRP A 65 4.08 -2.21 9.89
CA TRP A 65 5.47 -2.26 9.42
C TRP A 65 6.49 -1.63 10.36
N ALA A 66 6.15 -0.59 11.12
CA ALA A 66 7.08 0.04 12.05
C ALA A 66 7.67 -0.96 13.07
N PRO A 67 6.87 -1.84 13.71
CA PRO A 67 7.43 -2.85 14.62
C PRO A 67 8.33 -3.87 13.92
N GLN A 68 8.10 -4.14 12.63
CA GLN A 68 8.90 -5.10 11.87
C GLN A 68 10.28 -4.53 11.51
N VAL A 69 10.36 -3.22 11.27
CA VAL A 69 11.64 -2.51 11.08
C VAL A 69 12.47 -2.59 12.36
N ASP A 70 11.84 -2.39 13.51
CA ASP A 70 12.50 -2.49 14.81
C ASP A 70 12.92 -3.92 15.16
N ALA A 71 12.16 -4.91 14.69
CA ALA A 71 12.41 -6.33 14.93
C ALA A 71 13.37 -7.01 13.92
N LEU A 72 13.96 -6.25 12.98
CA LEU A 72 14.92 -6.82 12.03
C LEU A 72 16.11 -7.46 12.76
N ASN A 73 16.48 -8.67 12.34
CA ASN A 73 17.69 -9.30 12.86
C ASN A 73 18.96 -8.58 12.38
N ALA A 74 20.11 -8.85 13.02
CA ALA A 74 21.35 -8.13 12.74
C ALA A 74 21.79 -8.17 11.25
N GLN A 75 21.58 -9.30 10.58
CA GLN A 75 21.93 -9.45 9.16
C GLN A 75 20.98 -8.65 8.27
N GLN A 76 19.68 -8.76 8.49
CA GLN A 76 18.67 -7.99 7.78
C GLN A 76 18.86 -6.49 8.00
N ARG A 77 19.15 -6.08 9.24
CA ARG A 77 19.42 -4.69 9.60
C ARG A 77 20.64 -4.14 8.85
N THR A 78 21.70 -4.95 8.75
CA THR A 78 22.90 -4.57 7.98
C THR A 78 22.57 -4.34 6.50
N VAL A 79 21.75 -5.21 5.90
CA VAL A 79 21.32 -5.05 4.51
C VAL A 79 20.41 -3.82 4.36
N PHE A 80 19.46 -3.66 5.27
CA PHE A 80 18.52 -2.54 5.31
C PHE A 80 19.28 -1.20 5.35
N ASP A 81 20.15 -1.02 6.35
CA ASP A 81 20.90 0.23 6.55
C ASP A 81 21.79 0.53 5.33
N ARG A 82 22.42 -0.49 4.74
CA ARG A 82 23.26 -0.33 3.55
C ARG A 82 22.46 0.17 2.34
N ILE A 83 21.26 -0.36 2.12
CA ILE A 83 20.39 0.06 1.03
C ILE A 83 19.89 1.49 1.29
N MET A 84 19.44 1.79 2.51
CA MET A 84 18.95 3.13 2.86
C MET A 84 20.03 4.21 2.65
N VAL A 85 21.26 3.94 3.10
CA VAL A 85 22.40 4.86 2.87
C VAL A 85 22.67 5.08 1.40
N ALA A 86 22.62 4.02 0.58
CA ALA A 86 22.86 4.15 -0.85
C ALA A 86 21.73 4.87 -1.58
N VAL A 87 20.49 4.75 -1.12
CA VAL A 87 19.34 5.48 -1.66
C VAL A 87 19.43 6.98 -1.33
N ASP A 88 19.93 7.31 -0.13
CA ASP A 88 20.11 8.70 0.31
C ASP A 88 21.38 9.37 -0.26
N ASP A 89 22.31 8.60 -0.82
CA ASP A 89 23.49 9.13 -1.53
C ASP A 89 23.07 9.69 -2.89
N ASP A 90 23.25 10.98 -3.17
CA ASP A 90 22.85 11.59 -4.46
C ASP A 90 23.88 11.40 -5.58
N GLN A 91 24.93 10.60 -5.38
CA GLN A 91 25.83 10.27 -6.47
C GLN A 91 25.13 9.48 -7.57
N ASP A 92 25.34 9.91 -8.81
CA ASP A 92 24.86 9.27 -10.03
C ASP A 92 25.72 8.05 -10.39
N VAL A 93 25.67 7.05 -9.51
CA VAL A 93 26.26 5.72 -9.69
C VAL A 93 25.14 4.70 -9.69
N ALA A 94 25.29 3.66 -10.51
CA ALA A 94 24.32 2.57 -10.57
C ALA A 94 24.20 1.88 -9.21
N LYS A 95 23.03 2.01 -8.57
CA LYS A 95 22.69 1.40 -7.29
C LYS A 95 21.81 0.18 -7.53
N THR A 96 22.42 -0.99 -7.62
CA THR A 96 21.70 -2.26 -7.77
C THR A 96 22.13 -3.22 -6.68
N PHE A 97 21.15 -3.76 -5.96
CA PHE A 97 21.38 -4.66 -4.83
C PHE A 97 20.74 -6.01 -5.12
N TYR A 98 21.46 -7.07 -4.79
CA TYR A 98 20.94 -8.43 -4.78
C TYR A 98 21.04 -8.97 -3.36
N VAL A 99 19.90 -9.38 -2.80
CA VAL A 99 19.83 -9.91 -1.42
C VAL A 99 19.74 -11.43 -1.47
N ASP A 100 20.89 -12.08 -1.28
CA ASP A 100 20.97 -13.52 -1.14
C ASP A 100 20.79 -13.99 0.32
N GLY A 101 20.39 -15.24 0.50
CA GLY A 101 19.99 -15.77 1.81
C GLY A 101 19.26 -17.11 1.68
N PRO A 102 19.47 -18.03 2.63
CA PRO A 102 18.73 -19.30 2.69
C PRO A 102 17.21 -19.12 2.74
N GLU A 103 16.49 -20.17 2.38
CA GLU A 103 15.04 -20.24 2.58
C GLU A 103 14.69 -20.02 4.06
N GLY A 104 13.58 -19.32 4.33
CA GLY A 104 13.12 -19.05 5.70
C GLY A 104 13.84 -17.92 6.44
N THR A 105 14.78 -17.21 5.81
CA THR A 105 15.52 -16.08 6.44
C THR A 105 14.76 -14.75 6.49
N GLY A 106 13.46 -14.76 6.18
CA GLY A 106 12.61 -13.56 6.27
C GLY A 106 12.95 -12.45 5.27
N LYS A 107 13.48 -12.80 4.09
CA LYS A 107 13.74 -11.84 2.99
C LYS A 107 12.50 -11.00 2.68
N THR A 108 11.35 -11.65 2.62
CA THR A 108 10.03 -11.04 2.42
C THR A 108 9.78 -9.94 3.45
N THR A 109 10.04 -10.19 4.74
CA THR A 109 9.93 -9.17 5.79
C THR A 109 10.86 -7.99 5.54
N LEU A 110 12.14 -8.26 5.23
CA LEU A 110 13.13 -7.21 4.93
C LEU A 110 12.68 -6.31 3.76
N TYR A 111 12.14 -6.91 2.71
CA TYR A 111 11.64 -6.19 1.55
C TYR A 111 10.45 -5.29 1.86
N GLY A 112 9.58 -5.72 2.77
CA GLY A 112 8.40 -4.97 3.15
C GLY A 112 8.77 -3.79 4.03
N CYS A 113 9.72 -4.02 4.94
CA CYS A 113 10.37 -2.96 5.72
C CYS A 113 11.01 -1.90 4.81
N LEU A 114 11.76 -2.32 3.77
CA LEU A 114 12.38 -1.40 2.81
C LEU A 114 11.34 -0.57 2.06
N LYS A 115 10.33 -1.21 1.49
CA LYS A 115 9.25 -0.51 0.77
C LYS A 115 8.57 0.51 1.68
N TRP A 116 8.17 0.09 2.88
CA TRP A 116 7.50 0.96 3.84
C TRP A 116 8.40 2.14 4.23
N ALA A 117 9.66 1.90 4.58
CA ALA A 117 10.59 2.95 4.98
C ALA A 117 10.81 3.98 3.87
N LEU A 118 11.05 3.54 2.64
CA LEU A 118 11.26 4.42 1.47
C LEU A 118 10.02 5.27 1.16
N GLN A 119 8.83 4.69 1.24
CA GLN A 119 7.57 5.43 1.01
C GLN A 119 7.24 6.42 2.13
N ASN A 120 7.74 6.18 3.35
CA ASN A 120 7.52 7.04 4.52
C ASN A 120 8.70 7.99 4.79
N GLN A 121 9.74 8.00 3.96
CA GLN A 121 10.80 9.01 4.02
C GLN A 121 10.25 10.41 3.69
N ARG A 122 11.05 11.43 4.00
CA ARG A 122 10.81 12.81 3.59
C ARG A 122 12.02 13.34 2.81
N PRO A 123 11.92 13.58 1.49
CA PRO A 123 10.75 13.35 0.64
C PRO A 123 10.41 11.86 0.46
N PRO A 124 9.13 11.50 0.22
CA PRO A 124 8.74 10.12 -0.04
C PRO A 124 9.33 9.65 -1.37
N ARG A 125 9.76 8.39 -1.42
CA ARG A 125 10.28 7.76 -2.64
C ARG A 125 9.20 6.89 -3.28
N GLU A 126 9.10 6.93 -4.60
CA GLU A 126 8.29 5.97 -5.35
C GLU A 126 9.03 4.63 -5.46
N VAL A 127 8.34 3.55 -5.11
CA VAL A 127 8.89 2.19 -5.10
C VAL A 127 8.03 1.30 -5.98
N LEU A 128 8.63 0.72 -7.00
CA LEU A 128 8.00 -0.27 -7.85
C LEU A 128 8.40 -1.68 -7.42
N CYS A 129 7.42 -2.57 -7.30
CA CYS A 129 7.59 -3.96 -6.88
C CYS A 129 7.17 -4.92 -8.02
N VAL A 130 8.08 -5.79 -8.49
CA VAL A 130 7.88 -6.65 -9.68
C VAL A 130 8.21 -8.12 -9.39
N ALA A 131 7.24 -9.04 -9.46
CA ALA A 131 7.45 -10.47 -9.24
C ALA A 131 7.43 -11.23 -10.55
N PHE A 132 8.23 -12.29 -10.62
CA PHE A 132 8.26 -13.19 -11.77
C PHE A 132 7.14 -14.25 -11.75
N THR A 133 6.53 -14.54 -10.60
CA THR A 133 5.47 -15.56 -10.47
C THR A 133 4.15 -14.98 -9.97
N GLY A 134 3.03 -15.49 -10.51
CA GLY A 134 1.69 -15.04 -10.12
C GLY A 134 1.35 -15.31 -8.64
N ILE A 135 1.88 -16.40 -8.06
CA ILE A 135 1.70 -16.71 -6.63
C ILE A 135 2.45 -15.69 -5.76
N ALA A 136 3.68 -15.31 -6.12
CA ALA A 136 4.40 -14.24 -5.45
C ALA A 136 3.72 -12.86 -5.62
N ALA A 137 3.03 -12.65 -6.74
CA ALA A 137 2.19 -11.48 -6.98
C ALA A 137 0.87 -11.47 -6.21
N SER A 138 0.36 -12.62 -5.75
CA SER A 138 -0.86 -12.69 -4.93
C SER A 138 -0.60 -12.60 -3.43
N LEU A 139 0.56 -13.08 -2.96
CA LEU A 139 0.97 -12.99 -1.56
C LEU A 139 1.25 -11.56 -1.11
N TRP A 140 1.53 -10.68 -2.06
CA TRP A 140 1.83 -9.28 -1.87
C TRP A 140 0.92 -8.51 -2.79
N ASP A 141 0.22 -7.48 -2.31
CA ASP A 141 -0.62 -6.60 -3.15
C ASP A 141 0.18 -5.78 -4.19
N SER A 142 1.42 -6.20 -4.44
CA SER A 142 2.32 -5.85 -5.52
C SER A 142 3.60 -6.65 -5.30
N ALA A 143 3.57 -7.96 -5.59
CA ALA A 143 4.75 -8.78 -5.93
C ALA A 143 5.93 -8.86 -4.93
N LEU A 144 6.72 -9.93 -5.00
CA LEU A 144 8.17 -9.89 -5.31
C LEU A 144 8.81 -11.28 -5.09
N ASP A 145 9.70 -11.76 -5.97
CA ASP A 145 11.13 -11.41 -6.03
C ASP A 145 11.55 -9.94 -6.27
N VAL A 146 12.17 -9.37 -5.23
CA VAL A 146 12.90 -8.08 -5.04
C VAL A 146 13.68 -7.41 -6.15
N TRP A 147 13.10 -6.58 -7.02
CA TRP A 147 13.86 -5.49 -7.66
C TRP A 147 13.40 -4.13 -7.09
N ILE A 148 14.24 -3.46 -6.29
CA ILE A 148 13.99 -2.09 -5.85
C ILE A 148 14.66 -1.17 -6.88
N ALA A 149 13.87 -0.58 -7.78
CA ALA A 149 14.32 0.55 -8.60
C ALA A 149 13.80 1.84 -7.94
N VAL A 150 14.72 2.68 -7.44
CA VAL A 150 14.41 4.01 -6.91
C VAL A 150 14.63 5.01 -8.04
N TRP A 151 13.61 5.82 -8.35
CA TRP A 151 13.70 6.91 -9.32
C TRP A 151 13.69 8.26 -8.59
N TYR A 152 14.40 9.24 -9.15
CA TYR A 152 14.27 10.64 -8.77
C TYR A 152 13.16 11.26 -9.64
N ALA A 153 12.21 11.96 -9.03
CA ALA A 153 11.31 12.84 -9.76
C ALA A 153 12.04 14.17 -9.95
N ASP A 154 12.28 14.56 -11.20
CA ASP A 154 12.71 15.91 -11.59
C ASP A 154 11.61 16.94 -11.34
#